data_AF-A0A941UWZ4-F1
#
_entry.id   AF-A0A941UWZ4-F1
#
_cell.length_a   1.000
_cell.length_b   1.000
_cell.length_c   1.000
_cell.angle_alpha   90.00
_cell.angle_beta   90.00
_cell.angle_gamma   90.00
#
_symmetry.space_group_name_H-M   'P 1'
#
loop_
_entity.id
_entity.type
_entity.pdbx_description
1 polymer ?
#
loop_
_entity_poly.entity_id
_entity_poly.type
_entity_poly.pdbx_seq_one_letter_code
_entity_poly.pdbx_strand_id
1 'polypeptide(L)'
;MSGFVRDPLLERNAEQLAHFGYVPSVSGSADEQPDWAGWWRQLRADFATVHLSQVPSYAEMSPWPQEAARIYMRRRLVADRLFEECRKLHGELLEYGISTERVEAYSVARDAYEDSVHQFGAARQTLEEILAAQADVRQSR
;
A
#
# COMPACT_ATOMS: atom_id res chain seq x y z
N MET A 1 -17.62 -21.76 3.47
CA MET A 1 -18.08 -20.71 2.54
C MET A 1 -17.49 -19.39 3.01
N SER A 2 -16.29 -19.05 2.57
CA SER A 2 -15.70 -17.74 2.88
C SER A 2 -16.25 -16.73 1.88
N GLY A 3 -17.00 -15.75 2.36
CA GLY A 3 -17.49 -14.64 1.54
C GLY A 3 -16.32 -13.85 1.00
N PHE A 4 -16.19 -13.81 -0.33
CA PHE A 4 -15.24 -12.99 -1.05
C PHE A 4 -15.66 -11.52 -0.88
N VAL A 5 -14.98 -10.80 0.01
CA VAL A 5 -15.21 -9.35 0.18
C VAL A 5 -14.43 -8.64 -0.90
N ARG A 6 -15.16 -8.11 -1.89
CA ARG A 6 -14.61 -7.21 -2.92
C ARG A 6 -13.87 -6.06 -2.25
N ASP A 7 -12.70 -5.72 -2.77
CA ASP A 7 -11.93 -4.59 -2.29
C ASP A 7 -12.07 -3.42 -3.28
N PRO A 8 -12.99 -2.47 -3.02
CA PRO A 8 -13.29 -1.38 -3.95
C PRO A 8 -12.10 -0.44 -4.17
N LEU A 9 -11.06 -0.52 -3.32
CA LEU A 9 -9.82 0.24 -3.50
C LEU A 9 -8.91 -0.38 -4.56
N LEU A 10 -8.96 -1.69 -4.78
CA LEU A 10 -8.15 -2.36 -5.79
C LEU A 10 -8.78 -2.24 -7.18
N GLU A 11 -10.09 -2.45 -7.27
CA GLU A 11 -10.84 -2.38 -8.52
C GLU A 11 -10.79 -0.98 -9.17
N ARG A 12 -10.89 0.09 -8.37
CA ARG A 12 -10.88 1.46 -8.89
C ARG A 12 -9.51 1.95 -9.38
N ASN A 13 -8.43 1.19 -9.13
CA ASN A 13 -7.06 1.71 -9.21
C ASN A 13 -6.11 0.88 -10.07
N ALA A 14 -6.57 -0.19 -10.72
CA ALA A 14 -5.72 -1.12 -11.48
C ALA A 14 -4.73 -0.42 -12.44
N GLU A 15 -5.15 0.61 -13.16
CA GLU A 15 -4.28 1.34 -14.11
C GLU A 15 -3.20 2.18 -13.41
N GLN A 16 -3.51 2.83 -12.28
CA GLN A 16 -2.56 3.61 -11.49
C GLN A 16 -1.55 2.72 -10.78
N LEU A 17 -1.96 1.51 -10.38
CA LEU A 17 -1.08 0.50 -9.78
C LEU A 17 0.04 0.09 -10.73
N ALA A 18 -0.26 -0.06 -12.02
CA ALA A 18 0.73 -0.37 -13.04
C ALA A 18 1.85 0.67 -13.13
N HIS A 19 1.55 1.96 -12.91
CA HIS A 19 2.56 3.04 -12.90
C HIS A 19 3.63 2.82 -11.83
N PHE A 20 3.26 2.26 -10.68
CA PHE A 20 4.16 1.97 -9.56
C PHE A 20 4.82 0.59 -9.65
N GLY A 21 4.67 -0.12 -10.77
CA GLY A 21 5.25 -1.45 -10.97
C GLY A 21 4.45 -2.59 -10.31
N TYR A 22 3.26 -2.30 -9.77
CA TYR A 22 2.32 -3.32 -9.34
C TYR A 22 1.63 -3.88 -10.57
N VAL A 23 1.75 -5.18 -10.81
CA VAL A 23 0.94 -5.86 -11.84
C VAL A 23 -0.43 -6.08 -11.21
N PRO A 24 -1.50 -5.39 -11.66
CA PRO A 24 -2.86 -5.84 -11.38
C PRO A 24 -2.96 -7.20 -12.06
N SER A 25 -3.58 -8.21 -11.47
CA SER A 25 -3.85 -9.44 -12.20
C SER A 25 -4.73 -9.10 -13.41
N VAL A 26 -4.11 -8.95 -14.58
CA VAL A 26 -4.79 -8.61 -15.83
C VAL A 26 -5.30 -9.90 -16.45
N SER A 27 -6.34 -10.46 -15.85
CA SER A 27 -7.41 -11.06 -16.63
C SER A 27 -8.69 -10.39 -16.14
N GLY A 28 -9.52 -9.89 -17.06
CA GLY A 28 -10.72 -9.11 -16.75
C GLY A 28 -11.84 -9.91 -16.07
N SER A 29 -11.53 -10.77 -15.10
CA SER A 29 -12.48 -11.44 -14.23
C SER A 29 -12.41 -10.79 -12.84
N ALA A 30 -13.57 -10.37 -12.34
CA ALA A 30 -13.72 -9.72 -11.02
C ALA A 30 -13.42 -10.65 -9.82
N ASP A 31 -12.86 -11.84 -10.07
CA ASP A 31 -12.57 -12.91 -9.10
C ASP A 31 -11.05 -13.12 -8.89
N GLU A 32 -10.19 -12.37 -9.59
CA GLU A 32 -8.74 -12.54 -9.51
C GLU A 32 -8.15 -11.68 -8.37
N GLN A 33 -7.62 -12.34 -7.34
CA GLN A 33 -6.96 -11.66 -6.22
C GLN A 33 -5.69 -10.95 -6.70
N PRO A 34 -5.33 -9.78 -6.14
CA PRO A 34 -4.05 -9.15 -6.42
C PRO A 34 -2.90 -10.12 -6.17
N ASP A 35 -1.83 -10.02 -6.95
CA ASP A 35 -0.59 -10.76 -6.72
C ASP A 35 0.14 -10.22 -5.47
N TRP A 36 -0.41 -10.51 -4.29
CA TRP A 36 0.14 -10.12 -3.00
C TRP A 36 1.57 -10.61 -2.82
N ALA A 37 1.89 -11.79 -3.35
CA ALA A 37 3.23 -12.35 -3.28
C ALA A 37 4.21 -11.57 -4.17
N GLY A 38 3.81 -11.18 -5.37
CA GLY A 38 4.57 -10.32 -6.26
C GLY A 38 4.80 -8.93 -5.69
N TRP A 39 3.77 -8.32 -5.10
CA TRP A 39 3.89 -7.00 -4.48
C TRP A 39 4.77 -7.04 -3.24
N TRP A 40 4.57 -8.05 -2.39
CA TRP A 40 5.42 -8.25 -1.23
C TRP A 40 6.88 -8.47 -1.63
N ARG A 41 7.16 -9.14 -2.75
CA ARG A 41 8.54 -9.32 -3.25
C ARG A 41 9.25 -7.98 -3.49
N GLN A 42 8.51 -6.96 -3.94
CA GLN A 42 9.05 -5.62 -4.18
C GLN A 42 9.23 -4.84 -2.88
N LEU A 43 8.26 -4.94 -1.97
CA LEU A 43 8.19 -4.09 -0.78
C LEU A 43 8.85 -4.69 0.47
N ARG A 44 9.10 -6.00 0.52
CA ARG A 44 9.65 -6.64 1.73
C ARG A 44 11.03 -6.13 2.12
N ALA A 45 11.78 -5.58 1.17
CA ALA A 45 13.08 -4.97 1.43
C ALA A 45 12.96 -3.77 2.38
N ASP A 46 11.80 -3.11 2.40
CA ASP A 46 11.50 -2.00 3.30
C ASP A 46 11.59 -2.40 4.78
N PHE A 47 11.48 -3.69 5.09
CA PHE A 47 11.49 -4.26 6.45
C PHE A 47 12.82 -4.92 6.81
N ALA A 48 13.79 -4.92 5.90
CA ALA A 48 15.10 -5.48 6.18
C ALA A 48 15.83 -4.57 7.18
N THR A 49 16.07 -5.08 8.38
CA THR A 49 16.83 -4.38 9.42
C THR A 49 18.05 -5.19 9.84
N VAL A 50 18.95 -4.61 10.63
CA VAL A 50 20.09 -5.33 11.20
C VAL A 50 19.63 -6.56 12.01
N HIS A 51 18.48 -6.44 12.69
CA HIS A 51 17.88 -7.50 13.51
C HIS A 51 16.98 -8.46 12.72
N LEU A 52 16.57 -8.07 11.51
CA LEU A 52 15.78 -8.88 10.59
C LEU A 52 16.36 -8.79 9.17
N SER A 53 17.52 -9.42 8.97
CA SER A 53 18.25 -9.38 7.71
C SER A 53 17.57 -10.20 6.59
N GLN A 54 16.75 -11.20 6.97
CA GLN A 54 15.96 -11.99 6.04
C GLN A 54 14.47 -11.85 6.36
N VAL A 55 13.82 -10.95 5.65
CA VAL A 55 12.36 -10.80 5.70
C VAL A 55 11.73 -11.96 4.93
N PRO A 56 10.82 -12.75 5.55
CA PRO A 56 10.22 -13.92 4.93
C PRO A 56 9.48 -13.54 3.64
N SER A 57 9.47 -14.44 2.67
CA SER A 57 8.56 -14.32 1.53
C SER A 57 7.11 -14.46 2.00
N TYR A 58 6.18 -13.99 1.18
CA TYR A 58 4.76 -13.96 1.55
C TYR A 58 4.21 -15.37 1.85
N ALA A 59 4.66 -16.38 1.11
CA ALA A 59 4.25 -17.77 1.29
C ALA A 59 4.83 -18.43 2.57
N GLU A 60 5.93 -17.91 3.11
CA GLU A 60 6.59 -18.42 4.32
C GLU A 60 6.01 -17.82 5.60
N MET A 61 5.17 -16.80 5.49
CA MET A 61 4.50 -16.16 6.61
C MET A 61 3.30 -17.00 7.08
N SER A 62 3.04 -16.95 8.39
CA SER A 62 1.78 -17.44 8.93
C SER A 62 0.62 -16.48 8.58
N PRO A 63 -0.66 -16.90 8.72
CA PRO A 63 -1.80 -16.11 8.27
C PRO A 63 -1.90 -14.70 8.88
N TRP A 64 -1.44 -14.53 10.13
CA TRP A 64 -1.48 -13.24 10.82
C TRP A 64 -0.55 -12.19 10.20
N PRO A 65 0.77 -12.43 10.05
CA PRO A 65 1.66 -11.55 9.29
C PRO A 65 1.24 -11.35 7.83
N GLN A 66 0.64 -12.34 7.18
CA GLN A 66 0.12 -12.17 5.81
C GLN A 66 -1.01 -11.13 5.76
N GLU A 67 -1.91 -11.12 6.73
CA GLU A 67 -2.95 -10.07 6.81
C GLU A 67 -2.33 -8.69 7.07
N ALA A 68 -1.38 -8.58 8.00
CA ALA A 68 -0.67 -7.33 8.25
C ALA A 68 0.09 -6.83 7.01
N ALA A 69 0.75 -7.72 6.26
CA ALA A 69 1.38 -7.40 4.98
C ALA A 69 0.38 -6.91 3.94
N ARG A 70 -0.81 -7.55 3.84
CA ARG A 70 -1.89 -7.08 2.96
C ARG A 70 -2.39 -5.69 3.34
N ILE A 71 -2.56 -5.40 4.63
CA ILE A 71 -2.94 -4.07 5.12
C ILE A 71 -1.87 -3.04 4.75
N TYR A 72 -0.59 -3.33 5.01
CA TYR A 72 0.53 -2.48 4.62
C TYR A 72 0.51 -2.16 3.12
N MET A 73 0.43 -3.18 2.28
CA MET A 73 0.41 -3.02 0.82
C MET A 73 -0.79 -2.20 0.36
N ARG A 74 -2.00 -2.45 0.89
CA ARG A 74 -3.19 -1.64 0.58
C ARG A 74 -3.00 -0.16 0.95
N ARG A 75 -2.45 0.12 2.14
CA ARG A 75 -2.22 1.51 2.58
C ARG A 75 -1.18 2.19 1.70
N ARG A 76 -0.16 1.46 1.23
CA ARG A 76 0.80 1.98 0.26
C ARG A 76 0.12 2.44 -1.01
N LEU A 77 -0.78 1.62 -1.57
CA LEU A 77 -1.50 1.97 -2.79
C LEU A 77 -2.37 3.22 -2.64
N VAL A 78 -3.06 3.32 -1.50
CA VAL A 78 -3.91 4.48 -1.23
C VAL A 78 -3.06 5.75 -1.15
N ALA A 79 -1.92 5.69 -0.47
CA ALA A 79 -0.98 6.81 -0.38
C ALA A 79 -0.40 7.19 -1.75
N ASP A 80 0.05 6.21 -2.54
CA ASP A 80 0.59 6.44 -3.88
C ASP A 80 -0.46 7.08 -4.82
N ARG A 81 -1.73 6.65 -4.76
CA ARG A 81 -2.83 7.27 -5.51
C ARG A 81 -3.09 8.71 -5.07
N LEU A 82 -3.22 8.95 -3.77
CA LEU A 82 -3.53 10.28 -3.25
C LEU A 82 -2.39 11.27 -3.53
N PHE A 83 -1.16 10.78 -3.54
CA PHE A 83 0.00 11.55 -4.00
C PHE A 83 -0.13 11.99 -5.46
N GLU A 84 -0.51 11.09 -6.37
CA GLU A 84 -0.70 11.45 -7.78
C GLU A 84 -1.85 12.43 -7.99
N GLU A 85 -2.95 12.30 -7.25
CA GLU A 85 -4.03 13.29 -7.28
C GLU A 85 -3.54 14.66 -6.80
N CYS A 86 -2.77 14.71 -5.70
CA CYS A 86 -2.14 15.94 -5.23
C CYS A 86 -1.22 16.55 -6.28
N ARG A 87 -0.40 15.74 -6.95
CA ARG A 87 0.51 16.20 -8.02
C ARG A 87 -0.24 16.77 -9.20
N LYS A 88 -1.32 16.11 -9.63
CA LYS A 88 -2.18 16.58 -10.71
C LYS A 88 -2.77 17.95 -10.39
N LEU A 89 -3.41 18.09 -9.23
CA LEU A 89 -4.03 19.36 -8.80
C LEU A 89 -2.99 20.48 -8.60
N HIS A 90 -1.80 20.14 -8.10
CA HIS A 90 -0.68 21.07 -8.04
C HIS A 90 -0.25 21.52 -9.45
N GLY A 91 -0.17 20.60 -10.40
CA GLY A 91 0.10 20.91 -11.81
C GLY A 91 -0.95 21.87 -12.40
N GLU A 92 -2.23 21.63 -12.13
CA GLU A 92 -3.32 22.51 -12.57
C GLU A 92 -3.21 23.93 -12.01
N LEU A 93 -2.77 24.10 -10.75
CA LEU A 93 -2.50 25.41 -10.16
C LEU A 93 -1.38 26.15 -10.90
N LEU A 94 -0.33 25.44 -11.31
CA LEU A 94 0.80 26.00 -12.05
C LEU A 94 0.44 26.32 -13.50
N GLU A 95 -0.34 25.45 -14.16
CA GLU A 95 -0.69 25.59 -15.57
C GLU A 95 -1.80 26.61 -15.83
N TYR A 96 -2.85 26.59 -15.02
CA TYR A 96 -4.06 27.40 -15.25
C TYR A 96 -4.21 28.58 -14.29
N GLY A 97 -3.23 28.78 -13.41
CA GLY A 97 -3.20 29.87 -12.44
C GLY A 97 -4.03 29.60 -11.19
N ILE A 98 -3.74 30.40 -10.17
CA ILE A 98 -4.33 30.30 -8.84
C ILE A 98 -5.78 30.83 -8.88
N SER A 99 -6.74 29.97 -8.57
CA SER A 99 -8.12 30.34 -8.22
C SER A 99 -8.51 29.71 -6.89
N THR A 100 -9.50 30.29 -6.21
CA THR A 100 -9.98 29.78 -4.93
C THR A 100 -10.40 28.32 -5.05
N GLU A 101 -11.16 27.95 -6.09
CA GLU A 101 -11.63 26.56 -6.25
C GLU A 101 -10.47 25.56 -6.42
N ARG A 102 -9.43 25.94 -7.17
CA ARG A 102 -8.25 25.06 -7.36
C ARG A 102 -7.42 24.93 -6.10
N VAL A 103 -7.27 26.03 -5.35
CA VAL A 103 -6.55 26.01 -4.07
C VAL A 103 -7.29 25.14 -3.06
N GLU A 104 -8.62 25.24 -2.99
CA GLU A 104 -9.46 24.39 -2.14
C GLU A 104 -9.36 22.91 -2.55
N ALA A 105 -9.48 22.61 -3.84
CA ALA A 105 -9.37 21.23 -4.34
C ALA A 105 -7.99 20.62 -4.01
N TYR A 106 -6.90 21.35 -4.26
CA TYR A 106 -5.56 20.92 -3.90
C TYR A 106 -5.39 20.73 -2.38
N SER A 107 -5.93 21.63 -1.57
CA SER A 107 -5.82 21.55 -0.10
C SER A 107 -6.54 20.30 0.44
N VAL A 108 -7.76 20.03 -0.04
CA VAL A 108 -8.51 18.81 0.33
C VAL A 108 -7.77 17.54 -0.08
N ALA A 109 -7.20 17.51 -1.30
CA ALA A 109 -6.42 16.37 -1.75
C ALA A 109 -5.17 16.16 -0.89
N ARG A 110 -4.49 17.26 -0.53
CA ARG A 110 -3.31 17.24 0.32
C ARG A 110 -3.62 16.71 1.71
N ASP A 111 -4.69 17.17 2.34
CA ASP A 111 -5.12 16.67 3.66
C ASP A 111 -5.40 15.16 3.61
N ALA A 112 -6.11 14.70 2.58
CA ALA A 112 -6.37 13.27 2.38
C ALA A 112 -5.07 12.46 2.19
N TYR A 113 -4.10 13.00 1.44
CA TYR A 113 -2.79 12.38 1.27
C TYR A 113 -2.03 12.32 2.60
N GLU A 114 -1.98 13.40 3.37
CA GLU A 114 -1.33 13.45 4.68
C GLU A 114 -1.91 12.39 5.65
N ASP A 115 -3.24 12.28 5.71
CA ASP A 115 -3.93 11.23 6.48
C ASP A 115 -3.55 9.82 6.02
N SER A 116 -3.44 9.61 4.70
CA SER A 116 -3.08 8.30 4.15
C SER A 116 -1.63 7.93 4.45
N VAL A 117 -0.71 8.90 4.48
CA VAL A 117 0.69 8.70 4.86
C VAL A 117 0.79 8.30 6.33
N HIS A 118 0.01 8.92 7.21
CA HIS A 118 -0.06 8.50 8.62
C HIS A 118 -0.57 7.07 8.77
N GLN A 119 -1.63 6.68 8.05
CA GLN A 119 -2.16 5.32 8.07
C GLN A 119 -1.17 4.30 7.50
N PHE A 120 -0.43 4.68 6.45
CA PHE A 120 0.63 3.87 5.87
C PHE A 120 1.78 3.65 6.87
N GLY A 121 2.22 4.72 7.55
CA GLY A 121 3.22 4.64 8.61
C GLY A 121 2.79 3.73 9.76
N ALA A 122 1.54 3.85 10.22
CA ALA A 122 0.99 2.99 11.27
C ALA A 122 0.93 1.51 10.84
N ALA A 123 0.54 1.23 9.59
CA ALA A 123 0.52 -0.12 9.04
C ALA A 123 1.92 -0.73 8.92
N ARG A 124 2.91 0.10 8.54
CA ARG A 124 4.32 -0.30 8.51
C ARG A 124 4.80 -0.69 9.91
N GLN A 125 4.62 0.19 10.89
CA GLN A 125 5.04 -0.07 12.28
C GLN A 125 4.41 -1.35 12.82
N THR A 126 3.10 -1.53 12.61
CA THR A 126 2.39 -2.75 13.03
C THR A 126 3.02 -4.01 12.42
N LEU A 127 3.36 -3.98 11.14
CA LEU A 127 3.98 -5.12 10.46
C LEU A 127 5.42 -5.36 10.94
N GLU A 128 6.20 -4.30 11.18
CA GLU A 128 7.53 -4.40 11.79
C GLU A 128 7.49 -5.10 13.15
N GLU A 129 6.57 -4.70 14.03
CA GLU A 129 6.38 -5.30 15.36
C GLU A 129 6.02 -6.79 15.25
N ILE A 130 5.10 -7.14 14.34
CA ILE A 130 4.71 -8.54 14.10
C ILE A 130 5.88 -9.37 13.59
N LEU A 131 6.65 -8.85 12.62
CA LEU A 131 7.79 -9.56 12.04
C LEU A 131 8.93 -9.74 13.05
N ALA A 132 9.21 -8.72 13.87
CA ALA A 132 10.20 -8.79 14.95
C ALA A 132 9.81 -9.86 15.99
N ALA A 133 8.55 -9.85 16.44
CA ALA A 133 8.06 -10.85 17.39
C ALA A 133 8.18 -12.30 16.84
N GLN A 134 8.00 -12.49 15.53
CA GLN A 134 8.22 -13.81 14.91
C GLN A 134 9.69 -14.22 14.84
N ALA A 135 10.60 -13.28 14.65
CA ALA A 135 12.03 -13.54 14.62
C ALA A 135 12.53 -13.99 16.00
N ASP A 136 12.11 -13.30 17.06
CA ASP A 136 12.50 -13.62 18.44
C ASP A 136 12.01 -15.02 18.86
N VAL A 137 10.79 -15.39 18.49
CA VAL A 137 10.23 -16.73 18.74
C VAL A 137 11.01 -17.81 18.00
N ARG A 138 11.54 -17.53 16.81
CA ARG A 138 12.37 -18.48 16.03
C ARG A 138 13.78 -18.63 16.59
N GLN A 139 14.36 -17.56 17.16
CA GLN A 139 15.69 -17.60 17.78
C GLN A 139 15.70 -18.26 19.17
N SER A 140 14.54 -18.34 19.84
CA SER A 140 14.39 -18.94 21.18
C SER A 140 14.08 -20.45 21.16
N ARG A 141 14.11 -21.10 19.99
CA ARG A 141 13.88 -22.54 19.80
C ARG A 141 15.16 -23.22 19.32
#